data_AF-A0A7T1HYR3-F1
#
_entry.id   AF-A0A7T1HYR3-F1
#
_cell.length_a   1.000
_cell.length_b   1.000
_cell.length_c   1.000
_cell.angle_alpha   90.00
_cell.angle_beta   90.00
_cell.angle_gamma   90.00
#
_symmetry.space_group_name_H-M   'P 1'
#
loop_
_entity.id
_entity.type
_entity.pdbx_description
1 polymer ?
#
loop_
_entity_poly.entity_id
_entity_poly.type
_entity_poly.pdbx_seq_one_letter_code
_entity_poly.pdbx_strand_id
1 'polypeptide(L)'
;MPAPQKRPSGRCDALSLHMRAIARIPLLTACEEISLAREVQRGRQLLEVKEEMTLRSGGSIPSLDAWALETGMTIRELQRCLYRAERARSRMVVANLRLVISMAKRYQHRPGDLEDLIQDGTIGLIRAVERFDPSRGYRFSTYATWWIRDGIGSALINRGRTIRLPSTMVDQLHRLRQCQQSLGQTLGRDPSLGELAEATGLKALDIREVLFRAQEPLSLDAQQGAGSELRLVETLACRRTDPHDQVTTTLMQQDIERLLDDLPAAEATLLRFRYGLTAEAPLSLSATARRMGITRDTARGLERRANAAIRQLSQGFVDYLEA
;
A
#
# COMPACT_ATOMS: atom_id res chain seq x y z
N MET A 1 40.20 -19.09 -13.47
CA MET A 1 38.95 -18.33 -13.27
C MET A 1 39.24 -16.85 -13.53
N PRO A 2 38.79 -16.26 -14.65
CA PRO A 2 39.07 -14.86 -14.92
C PRO A 2 38.23 -13.97 -13.99
N ALA A 3 38.88 -12.96 -13.42
CA ALA A 3 38.30 -11.99 -12.50
C ALA A 3 37.04 -11.31 -13.08
N PRO A 4 36.07 -10.89 -12.24
CA PRO A 4 34.93 -10.13 -12.73
C PRO A 4 35.43 -8.84 -13.37
N GLN A 5 35.21 -8.71 -14.68
CA GLN A 5 35.49 -7.50 -15.43
C GLN A 5 34.67 -6.35 -14.81
N LYS A 6 35.34 -5.47 -14.07
CA LYS A 6 34.80 -4.16 -13.70
C LYS A 6 34.50 -3.41 -15.00
N ARG A 7 33.24 -3.44 -15.44
CA ARG A 7 32.75 -2.56 -16.51
C ARG A 7 33.02 -1.12 -16.06
N PRO A 8 33.62 -0.26 -16.90
CA PRO A 8 33.81 1.14 -16.55
C PRO A 8 32.43 1.81 -16.50
N SER A 9 31.91 2.11 -15.30
CA SER A 9 30.64 2.80 -15.13
C SER A 9 30.81 4.30 -15.38
N GLY A 10 31.13 4.65 -16.63
CA GLY A 10 31.10 6.01 -17.16
C GLY A 10 29.74 6.35 -17.75
N ARG A 11 28.63 6.02 -17.07
CA ARG A 11 27.30 6.55 -17.42
C ARG A 11 27.05 7.81 -16.60
N CYS A 12 26.81 8.93 -17.28
CA CYS A 12 26.19 10.11 -16.68
C CYS A 12 24.80 9.69 -16.19
N ASP A 13 24.73 9.18 -14.97
CA ASP A 13 23.49 8.87 -14.28
C ASP A 13 22.71 10.18 -14.04
N ALA A 14 21.38 10.14 -14.21
CA ALA A 14 20.52 11.32 -14.06
C ALA A 14 20.71 11.96 -12.68
N LEU A 15 20.84 11.12 -11.65
CA LEU A 15 21.18 11.52 -10.29
C LEU A 15 22.54 12.23 -10.20
N SER A 16 23.56 11.70 -10.89
CA SER A 16 24.90 12.28 -10.89
C SER A 16 24.92 13.67 -11.56
N LEU A 17 24.14 13.86 -12.63
CA LEU A 17 23.95 15.17 -13.26
C LEU A 17 23.25 16.14 -12.32
N HIS A 18 22.18 15.69 -11.65
CA HIS A 18 21.44 16.50 -10.68
C HIS A 18 22.31 16.92 -9.48
N MET A 19 23.08 16.00 -8.91
CA MET A 19 24.01 16.29 -7.82
C MET A 19 25.09 17.30 -8.22
N ARG A 20 25.64 17.20 -9.44
CA ARG A 20 26.59 18.19 -9.96
C ARG A 20 25.97 19.57 -10.12
N ALA A 21 24.72 19.65 -10.58
CA ALA A 21 23.99 20.92 -10.67
C ALA A 21 23.80 21.55 -9.28
N ILE A 22 23.37 20.75 -8.29
CA ILE A 22 23.20 21.20 -6.90
C ILE A 22 24.52 21.67 -6.28
N ALA A 23 25.62 20.97 -6.55
CA ALA A 23 26.94 21.31 -6.01
C ALA A 23 27.47 22.68 -6.46
N ARG A 24 27.00 23.20 -7.61
CA ARG A 24 27.40 24.52 -8.12
C ARG A 24 26.72 25.69 -7.41
N ILE A 25 25.61 25.45 -6.71
CA ILE A 25 24.88 26.51 -6.01
C ILE A 25 25.65 26.89 -4.72
N PRO A 26 25.92 28.19 -4.51
CA PRO A 26 26.59 28.65 -3.30
C PRO A 26 25.71 28.46 -2.06
N LEU A 27 26.34 28.16 -0.92
CA LEU A 27 25.67 28.11 0.37
C LEU A 27 25.28 29.52 0.82
N LEU A 28 24.15 29.62 1.52
CA LEU A 28 23.69 30.90 2.07
C LEU A 28 24.45 31.25 3.35
N THR A 29 24.73 32.54 3.51
CA THR A 29 25.17 33.11 4.77
C THR A 29 23.99 33.32 5.73
N ALA A 30 24.26 33.47 7.03
CA ALA A 30 23.20 33.69 8.02
C ALA A 30 22.38 34.98 7.75
N CYS A 31 23.04 36.06 7.29
CA CYS A 31 22.35 37.29 6.92
C CYS A 31 21.44 37.09 5.69
N GLU A 32 21.90 36.33 4.70
CA GLU A 32 21.09 36.00 3.53
C GLU A 32 19.89 35.13 3.91
N GLU A 33 20.07 34.11 4.77
CA GLU A 33 18.97 33.29 5.31
C GLU A 33 17.87 34.18 5.91
N ILE A 34 18.24 35.16 6.74
CA ILE A 34 17.29 36.08 7.38
C ILE A 34 16.59 36.95 6.33
N SER A 35 17.32 37.49 5.36
CA SER A 35 16.74 38.36 4.32
C SER A 35 15.72 37.62 3.45
N LEU A 36 16.07 36.40 3.00
CA LEU A 36 15.20 35.57 2.17
C LEU A 36 13.99 35.09 2.96
N ALA A 37 14.17 34.70 4.23
CA ALA A 37 13.08 34.29 5.09
C ALA A 37 12.03 35.40 5.27
N ARG A 38 12.46 36.66 5.45
CA ARG A 38 11.55 37.80 5.54
C ARG A 38 10.76 38.03 4.25
N GLU A 39 11.39 37.87 3.09
CA GLU A 39 10.69 37.96 1.80
C GLU A 39 9.65 36.84 1.62
N VAL A 40 9.99 35.61 2.02
CA VAL A 40 9.06 34.46 2.02
C VAL A 40 7.89 34.69 2.97
N GLN A 41 8.14 35.15 4.19
CA GLN A 41 7.09 35.45 5.19
C GLN A 41 6.14 36.53 4.68
N ARG A 42 6.65 37.59 4.06
CA ARG A 42 5.81 38.64 3.47
C ARG A 42 4.93 38.09 2.35
N GLY A 43 5.48 37.24 1.47
CA GLY A 43 4.68 36.58 0.43
C GLY A 43 3.59 35.68 1.01
N ARG A 44 3.91 34.95 2.07
CA ARG A 44 2.96 34.09 2.77
C ARG A 44 1.79 34.88 3.38
N GLN A 45 2.07 35.99 4.06
CA GLN A 45 1.01 36.86 4.60
C GLN A 45 0.04 37.34 3.51
N LEU A 46 0.58 37.70 2.34
CA LEU A 46 -0.26 38.09 1.20
C LEU A 46 -1.13 36.92 0.72
N LEU A 47 -0.59 35.71 0.66
CA LEU A 47 -1.34 34.51 0.30
C LEU A 47 -2.41 34.15 1.33
N GLU A 48 -2.13 34.32 2.62
CA GLU A 48 -3.10 34.13 3.71
C GLU A 48 -4.28 35.12 3.57
N VAL A 49 -4.02 36.39 3.25
CA VAL A 49 -5.08 37.37 2.94
C VAL A 49 -5.92 36.90 1.74
N LYS A 50 -5.28 36.39 0.69
CA LYS A 50 -6.00 35.85 -0.47
C LYS A 50 -6.89 34.67 -0.08
N GLU A 51 -6.40 33.74 0.75
CA GLU A 51 -7.17 32.60 1.25
C GLU A 51 -8.37 33.06 2.09
N GLU A 52 -8.19 34.03 2.98
CA GLU A 52 -9.30 34.61 3.76
C GLU A 52 -10.37 35.23 2.85
N MET A 53 -9.97 35.97 1.81
CA MET A 53 -10.90 36.53 0.84
C MET A 53 -11.65 35.44 0.08
N THR A 54 -10.98 34.33 -0.30
CA THR A 54 -11.65 33.20 -0.95
C THR A 54 -12.69 32.55 -0.05
N LEU A 55 -12.41 32.42 1.25
CA LEU A 55 -13.34 31.86 2.22
C LEU A 55 -14.55 32.77 2.43
N ARG A 56 -14.34 34.09 2.57
CA ARG A 56 -15.43 35.08 2.67
C ARG A 56 -16.33 35.10 1.43
N SER A 57 -15.77 34.80 0.26
CA SER A 57 -16.46 34.82 -1.03
C SER A 57 -17.03 33.46 -1.46
N GLY A 58 -17.14 32.50 -0.53
CA GLY A 58 -17.72 31.17 -0.80
C GLY A 58 -16.91 30.30 -1.77
N GLY A 59 -15.58 30.50 -1.87
CA GLY A 59 -14.69 29.76 -2.76
C GLY A 59 -14.35 30.47 -4.07
N SER A 60 -14.88 31.67 -4.31
CA SER A 60 -14.51 32.47 -5.49
C SER A 60 -13.11 33.06 -5.34
N ILE A 61 -12.27 32.92 -6.36
CA ILE A 61 -10.90 33.47 -6.37
C ILE A 61 -10.99 35.00 -6.50
N PRO A 62 -10.43 35.79 -5.56
CA PRO A 62 -10.49 37.25 -5.65
C PRO A 62 -9.72 37.75 -6.86
N SER A 63 -10.23 38.81 -7.49
CA SER A 63 -9.50 39.50 -8.56
C SER A 63 -8.21 40.14 -8.00
N LEU A 64 -7.21 40.32 -8.86
CA LEU A 64 -5.97 40.98 -8.47
C LEU A 64 -6.22 42.39 -7.92
N ASP A 65 -7.22 43.09 -8.46
CA ASP A 65 -7.58 44.45 -8.05
C ASP A 65 -8.19 44.45 -6.63
N ALA A 66 -9.08 43.49 -6.35
CA ALA A 66 -9.67 43.33 -5.03
C ALA A 66 -8.62 42.96 -3.97
N TRP A 67 -7.68 42.08 -4.33
CA TRP A 67 -6.59 41.68 -3.44
C TRP A 67 -5.60 42.82 -3.18
N ALA A 68 -5.28 43.60 -4.20
CA ALA A 68 -4.45 44.79 -4.08
C ALA A 68 -5.11 45.84 -3.16
N LEU A 69 -6.43 46.04 -3.28
CA LEU A 69 -7.20 46.94 -2.43
C LEU A 69 -7.20 46.49 -0.96
N GLU A 70 -7.45 45.21 -0.68
CA GLU A 70 -7.49 44.66 0.70
C GLU A 70 -6.11 44.77 1.38
N THR A 71 -5.03 44.58 0.62
CA THR A 71 -3.66 44.67 1.15
C THR A 71 -3.13 46.10 1.22
N GLY A 72 -3.88 47.09 0.72
CA GLY A 72 -3.47 48.50 0.65
C GLY A 72 -2.28 48.74 -0.29
N MET A 73 -2.11 47.90 -1.31
CA MET A 73 -0.99 47.96 -2.26
C MET A 73 -1.47 48.26 -3.68
N THR A 74 -0.59 48.77 -4.54
CA THR A 74 -0.87 48.78 -5.98
C THR A 74 -0.72 47.38 -6.58
N ILE A 75 -1.42 47.10 -7.68
CA ILE A 75 -1.34 45.80 -8.39
C ILE A 75 0.12 45.45 -8.74
N ARG A 76 0.91 46.45 -9.17
CA ARG A 76 2.33 46.28 -9.51
C ARG A 76 3.18 45.94 -8.29
N GLU A 77 2.93 46.56 -7.14
CA GLU A 77 3.64 46.27 -5.90
C GLU A 77 3.31 44.87 -5.39
N LEU A 78 2.03 44.50 -5.42
CA LEU A 78 1.56 43.16 -5.06
C LEU A 78 2.27 42.09 -5.91
N GLN A 79 2.23 42.23 -7.24
CA GLN A 79 2.91 41.32 -8.16
C GLN A 79 4.42 41.27 -7.91
N ARG A 80 5.07 42.41 -7.66
CA ARG A 80 6.50 42.47 -7.35
C ARG A 80 6.85 41.77 -6.04
N CYS A 81 6.02 41.93 -5.00
CA CYS A 81 6.18 41.27 -3.72
C CYS A 81 6.04 39.75 -3.86
N LEU A 82 5.02 39.27 -4.59
CA LEU A 82 4.82 37.85 -4.85
C LEU A 82 5.98 37.24 -5.65
N TYR A 83 6.44 37.94 -6.70
CA TYR A 83 7.58 37.49 -7.49
C TYR A 83 8.87 37.41 -6.66
N ARG A 84 9.12 38.39 -5.80
CA ARG A 84 10.26 38.36 -4.87
C ARG A 84 10.15 37.20 -3.88
N ALA A 85 8.99 37.01 -3.28
CA ALA A 85 8.76 35.91 -2.34
C ALA A 85 8.98 34.53 -2.98
N GLU A 86 8.48 34.32 -4.20
CA GLU A 86 8.66 33.04 -4.90
C GLU A 86 10.13 32.80 -5.30
N ARG A 87 10.83 33.86 -5.73
CA ARG A 87 12.28 33.78 -5.97
C ARG A 87 13.06 33.52 -4.70
N ALA A 88 12.69 34.15 -3.59
CA ALA A 88 13.33 33.96 -2.31
C ALA A 88 13.13 32.53 -1.80
N ARG A 89 11.89 32.00 -1.90
CA ARG A 89 11.53 30.61 -1.60
C ARG A 89 12.37 29.65 -2.43
N SER A 90 12.37 29.82 -3.75
CA SER A 90 13.15 29.00 -4.67
C SER A 90 14.65 29.02 -4.34
N ARG A 91 15.22 30.21 -4.08
CA ARG A 91 16.63 30.36 -3.69
C ARG A 91 16.93 29.68 -2.36
N MET A 92 16.05 29.81 -1.35
CA MET A 92 16.19 29.15 -0.05
C MET A 92 16.17 27.62 -0.18
N VAL A 93 15.24 27.07 -0.98
CA VAL A 93 15.15 25.63 -1.23
C VAL A 93 16.41 25.14 -1.93
N VAL A 94 16.77 25.74 -3.07
CA VAL A 94 17.86 25.29 -3.94
C VAL A 94 19.22 25.33 -3.24
N ALA A 95 19.49 26.36 -2.43
CA ALA A 95 20.73 26.46 -1.67
C ALA A 95 20.86 25.40 -0.56
N ASN A 96 19.74 24.85 -0.08
CA ASN A 96 19.70 23.86 1.00
C ASN A 96 19.47 22.42 0.52
N LEU A 97 19.36 22.16 -0.79
CA LEU A 97 19.21 20.80 -1.32
C LEU A 97 20.36 19.85 -0.92
N ARG A 98 21.58 20.40 -0.73
CA ARG A 98 22.73 19.63 -0.24
C ARG A 98 22.49 19.00 1.14
N LEU A 99 21.74 19.67 2.01
CA LEU A 99 21.34 19.15 3.32
C LEU A 99 20.36 17.98 3.16
N VAL A 100 19.40 18.08 2.24
CA VAL A 100 18.45 16.98 1.97
C VAL A 100 19.20 15.74 1.51
N ILE A 101 20.14 15.89 0.56
CA ILE A 101 20.94 14.77 0.05
C ILE A 101 21.76 14.12 1.18
N SER A 102 22.41 14.91 2.04
CA SER A 102 23.22 14.35 3.14
C SER A 102 22.36 13.59 4.16
N MET A 103 21.11 14.01 4.36
CA MET A 103 20.16 13.32 5.22
C MET A 103 19.59 12.06 4.57
N ALA A 104 19.19 12.12 3.30
CA ALA A 104 18.60 11.01 2.55
C ALA A 104 19.57 9.84 2.38
N LYS A 105 20.87 10.11 2.19
CA LYS A 105 21.92 9.08 2.08
C LYS A 105 21.95 8.09 3.25
N ARG A 106 21.50 8.49 4.45
CA ARG A 106 21.47 7.59 5.63
C ARG A 106 20.35 6.56 5.59
N TYR A 107 19.32 6.79 4.77
CA TYR A 107 18.14 5.92 4.63
C TYR A 107 18.18 5.12 3.33
N GLN A 108 19.28 5.19 2.58
CA GLN A 108 19.45 4.47 1.34
C GLN A 108 19.71 2.99 1.62
N HIS A 109 18.75 2.13 1.26
CA HIS A 109 18.89 0.68 1.32
C HIS A 109 19.09 0.06 -0.06
N ARG A 110 18.53 0.66 -1.13
CA ARG A 110 18.78 0.29 -2.53
C ARG A 110 19.18 1.52 -3.37
N PRO A 111 19.84 1.33 -4.54
CA PRO A 111 20.30 2.44 -5.38
C PRO A 111 19.18 3.34 -5.92
N GLY A 112 18.01 2.78 -6.27
CA GLY A 112 16.86 3.53 -6.81
C GLY A 112 16.09 4.34 -5.77
N ASP A 113 16.17 3.97 -4.50
CA ASP A 113 15.41 4.63 -3.43
C ASP A 113 15.91 6.06 -3.16
N LEU A 114 17.16 6.38 -3.50
CA LEU A 114 17.77 7.65 -3.12
C LEU A 114 17.11 8.85 -3.83
N GLU A 115 16.72 8.71 -5.09
CA GLU A 115 16.03 9.78 -5.83
C GLU A 115 14.71 10.14 -5.17
N ASP A 116 13.89 9.12 -4.88
CA ASP A 116 12.60 9.28 -4.22
C ASP A 116 12.75 9.88 -2.82
N LEU A 117 13.72 9.40 -2.03
CA LEU A 117 14.01 9.95 -0.70
C LEU A 117 14.46 11.42 -0.77
N ILE A 118 15.22 11.81 -1.80
CA ILE A 118 15.60 13.21 -2.01
C ILE A 118 14.36 14.04 -2.34
N GLN A 119 13.45 13.55 -3.18
CA GLN A 119 12.22 14.28 -3.53
C GLN A 119 11.32 14.47 -2.32
N ASP A 120 11.02 13.39 -1.57
CA ASP A 120 10.16 13.47 -0.39
C ASP A 120 10.82 14.32 0.73
N GLY A 121 12.14 14.25 0.88
CA GLY A 121 12.91 15.15 1.74
C GLY A 121 12.86 16.61 1.28
N THR A 122 12.81 16.87 -0.03
CA THR A 122 12.68 18.21 -0.61
C THR A 122 11.28 18.78 -0.35
N ILE A 123 10.23 17.96 -0.37
CA ILE A 123 8.88 18.37 0.06
C ILE A 123 8.89 18.77 1.55
N GLY A 124 9.64 18.04 2.39
CA GLY A 124 9.88 18.43 3.79
C GLY A 124 10.62 19.77 3.90
N LEU A 125 11.68 19.96 3.11
CA LEU A 125 12.45 21.21 3.07
C LEU A 125 11.58 22.41 2.66
N ILE A 126 10.74 22.28 1.63
CA ILE A 126 9.83 23.33 1.19
C ILE A 126 8.90 23.76 2.34
N ARG A 127 8.31 22.80 3.07
CA ARG A 127 7.51 23.07 4.27
C ARG A 127 8.30 23.80 5.36
N ALA A 128 9.59 23.46 5.52
CA ALA A 128 10.46 24.16 6.45
C ALA A 128 10.70 25.62 6.03
N VAL A 129 10.94 25.88 4.73
CA VAL A 129 11.13 27.24 4.19
C VAL A 129 9.89 28.09 4.44
N GLU A 130 8.70 27.55 4.22
CA GLU A 130 7.43 28.27 4.38
C GLU A 130 7.08 28.59 5.84
N ARG A 131 7.61 27.83 6.80
CA ARG A 131 7.31 27.97 8.24
C ARG A 131 8.48 28.51 9.06
N PHE A 132 9.61 28.80 8.42
CA PHE A 132 10.80 29.26 9.11
C PHE A 132 10.60 30.68 9.64
N ASP A 133 11.04 30.90 10.88
CA ASP A 133 10.96 32.17 11.57
C ASP A 133 12.37 32.66 11.95
N PRO A 134 12.89 33.69 11.25
CA PRO A 134 14.23 34.20 11.50
C PRO A 134 14.34 34.99 12.82
N SER A 135 13.22 35.38 13.45
CA SER A 135 13.24 36.12 14.72
C SER A 135 13.74 35.27 15.90
N ARG A 136 13.64 33.94 15.79
CA ARG A 136 14.04 32.99 16.84
C ARG A 136 15.54 32.82 17.01
N GLY A 137 16.36 33.39 16.12
CA GLY A 137 17.83 33.39 16.25
C GLY A 137 18.53 32.05 15.96
N TYR A 138 17.81 31.02 15.51
CA TYR A 138 18.41 29.73 15.11
C TYR A 138 18.72 29.69 13.61
N ARG A 139 19.77 28.95 13.23
CA ARG A 139 20.09 28.68 11.82
C ARG A 139 18.98 27.89 11.13
N PHE A 140 18.75 28.18 9.86
CA PHE A 140 17.72 27.49 9.07
C PHE A 140 17.94 25.97 9.03
N SER A 141 19.19 25.52 8.93
CA SER A 141 19.55 24.10 8.89
C SER A 141 19.06 23.31 10.10
N THR A 142 19.11 23.89 11.30
CA THR A 142 18.63 23.27 12.54
C THR A 142 17.13 23.01 12.47
N TYR A 143 16.35 23.99 12.00
CA TYR A 143 14.91 23.86 11.83
C TYR A 143 14.53 22.90 10.69
N ALA A 144 15.18 23.04 9.54
CA ALA A 144 14.92 22.23 8.36
C ALA A 144 15.17 20.74 8.58
N THR A 145 16.16 20.39 9.42
CA THR A 145 16.49 18.99 9.74
C THR A 145 15.27 18.20 10.23
N TRP A 146 14.42 18.79 11.07
CA TRP A 146 13.23 18.09 11.58
C TRP A 146 12.24 17.79 10.44
N TRP A 147 11.92 18.80 9.63
CA TRP A 147 10.98 18.66 8.51
C TRP A 147 11.47 17.74 7.40
N ILE A 148 12.77 17.77 7.09
CA ILE A 148 13.37 16.87 6.12
C ILE A 148 13.29 15.42 6.62
N ARG A 149 13.58 15.19 7.91
CA ARG A 149 13.47 13.85 8.51
C ARG A 149 12.02 13.35 8.53
N ASP A 150 11.07 14.21 8.85
CA ASP A 150 9.64 13.90 8.81
C ASP A 150 9.18 13.53 7.39
N GLY A 151 9.56 14.32 6.38
CA GLY A 151 9.26 14.04 4.98
C GLY A 151 9.79 12.69 4.52
N ILE A 152 11.07 12.42 4.80
CA ILE A 152 11.72 11.14 4.48
C ILE A 152 11.07 9.96 5.24
N GLY A 153 10.83 10.11 6.54
CA GLY A 153 10.24 9.07 7.38
C GLY A 153 8.82 8.72 6.96
N SER A 154 8.00 9.74 6.69
CA SER A 154 6.63 9.56 6.19
C SER A 154 6.60 8.84 4.85
N ALA A 155 7.51 9.18 3.94
CA ALA A 155 7.65 8.49 2.66
C ALA A 155 8.02 7.01 2.85
N LEU A 156 8.98 6.71 3.73
CA LEU A 156 9.39 5.34 4.02
C LEU A 156 8.25 4.51 4.62
N ILE A 157 7.43 5.09 5.49
CA ILE A 157 6.25 4.42 6.07
C ILE A 157 5.20 4.13 4.99
N ASN A 158 4.96 5.09 4.09
CA ASN A 158 3.87 5.00 3.11
C ASN A 158 4.22 4.19 1.85
N ARG A 159 5.48 4.25 1.40
CA ARG A 159 5.95 3.68 0.12
C ARG A 159 7.12 2.71 0.26
N GLY A 160 7.76 2.61 1.43
CA GLY A 160 8.97 1.80 1.61
C GLY A 160 8.75 0.28 1.58
N ARG A 161 7.50 -0.18 1.58
CA ARG A 161 7.14 -1.61 1.56
C ARG A 161 6.18 -1.91 0.42
N THR A 162 6.36 -3.08 -0.21
CA THR A 162 5.45 -3.59 -1.25
C THR A 162 4.01 -3.70 -0.76
N ILE A 163 3.83 -4.16 0.48
CA ILE A 163 2.54 -4.15 1.18
C ILE A 163 2.64 -3.09 2.28
N ARG A 164 1.84 -2.03 2.14
CA ARG A 164 1.84 -0.91 3.07
C ARG A 164 1.37 -1.34 4.45
N LEU A 165 2.08 -0.89 5.48
CA LEU A 165 1.68 -1.04 6.88
C LEU A 165 1.20 0.30 7.45
N PRO A 166 0.25 0.28 8.41
CA PRO A 166 -0.13 1.49 9.16
C PRO A 166 1.06 2.05 9.96
N SER A 167 1.09 3.37 10.19
CA SER A 167 2.16 4.03 10.94
C SER A 167 2.32 3.48 12.35
N THR A 168 1.22 3.23 13.07
CA THR A 168 1.23 2.64 14.42
C THR A 168 1.94 1.30 14.48
N MET A 169 1.75 0.46 13.46
CA MET A 169 2.40 -0.85 13.37
C MET A 169 3.89 -0.71 13.05
N VAL A 170 4.28 0.26 12.21
CA VAL A 170 5.69 0.55 11.93
C VAL A 170 6.40 1.07 13.18
N ASP A 171 5.75 1.93 13.97
CA ASP A 171 6.29 2.41 15.24
C ASP A 171 6.47 1.27 16.25
N GLN A 172 5.48 0.37 16.36
CA GLN A 172 5.58 -0.84 17.19
C GLN A 172 6.75 -1.72 16.73
N LEU A 173 6.90 -1.95 15.42
CA LEU A 173 8.01 -2.73 14.87
C LEU A 173 9.37 -2.09 15.18
N HIS A 174 9.50 -0.77 15.06
CA HIS A 174 10.74 -0.08 15.42
C HIS A 174 11.07 -0.20 16.90
N ARG A 175 10.07 -0.04 17.79
CA ARG A 175 10.26 -0.26 19.23
C ARG A 175 10.68 -1.68 19.54
N LEU A 176 10.03 -2.68 18.92
CA LEU A 176 10.39 -4.09 19.06
C LEU A 176 11.83 -4.36 18.61
N ARG A 177 12.26 -3.84 17.45
CA ARG A 177 13.63 -4.01 16.96
C ARG A 177 14.67 -3.35 17.86
N GLN A 178 14.39 -2.15 18.35
CA GLN A 178 15.27 -1.45 19.29
C GLN A 178 15.40 -2.22 20.61
N CYS A 179 14.28 -2.70 21.15
CA CYS A 179 14.26 -3.53 22.36
C CYS A 179 15.01 -4.85 22.13
N GLN A 180 14.77 -5.53 21.01
CA GLN A 180 15.46 -6.76 20.63
C GLN A 180 16.96 -6.56 20.55
N GLN A 181 17.42 -5.46 19.92
CA GLN A 181 18.84 -5.14 19.83
C GLN A 181 19.46 -4.81 21.20
N SER A 182 18.76 -4.05 22.04
CA SER A 182 19.22 -3.73 23.39
C SER A 182 19.33 -4.97 24.28
N LEU A 183 18.28 -5.80 24.31
CA LEU A 183 18.28 -7.05 25.08
C LEU A 183 19.30 -8.04 24.54
N GLY A 184 19.46 -8.13 23.22
CA GLY A 184 20.47 -8.98 22.60
C GLY A 184 21.89 -8.62 23.03
N GLN A 185 22.19 -7.32 23.17
CA GLN A 185 23.47 -6.86 23.70
C GLN A 185 23.66 -7.18 25.19
N THR A 186 22.60 -7.05 26.00
CA THR A 186 22.67 -7.33 27.45
C THR A 186 22.76 -8.82 27.75
N LEU A 187 22.02 -9.65 27.00
CA LEU A 187 21.90 -11.09 27.23
C LEU A 187 22.95 -11.92 26.49
N GLY A 188 23.58 -11.36 25.44
CA GLY A 188 24.52 -12.08 24.57
C GLY A 188 23.85 -13.14 23.68
N ARG A 189 22.52 -13.15 23.60
CA ARG A 189 21.70 -14.06 22.78
C ARG A 189 20.44 -13.34 22.29
N ASP A 190 19.76 -13.90 21.30
CA ASP A 190 18.45 -13.38 20.90
C ASP A 190 17.44 -13.51 22.07
N PRO A 191 16.66 -12.44 22.36
CA PRO A 191 15.68 -12.45 23.43
C PRO A 191 14.46 -13.30 23.06
N SER A 192 13.87 -13.94 24.06
CA SER A 192 12.62 -14.69 23.89
C SER A 192 11.41 -13.76 23.74
N LEU A 193 10.29 -14.29 23.23
CA LEU A 193 9.04 -13.51 23.11
C LEU A 193 8.52 -13.03 24.48
N GLY A 194 8.76 -13.79 25.55
CA GLY A 194 8.40 -13.39 26.91
C GLY A 194 9.23 -12.21 27.40
N GLU A 195 10.55 -12.24 27.20
CA GLU A 195 11.46 -11.14 27.56
C GLU A 195 11.15 -9.86 26.78
N LEU A 196 10.80 -9.99 25.49
CA LEU A 196 10.34 -8.87 24.67
C LEU A 196 9.00 -8.30 25.16
N ALA A 197 8.07 -9.17 25.57
CA ALA A 197 6.78 -8.75 26.12
C ALA A 197 6.95 -7.96 27.42
N GLU A 198 7.79 -8.44 28.34
CA GLU A 198 8.09 -7.75 29.60
C GLU A 198 8.75 -6.38 29.36
N ALA A 199 9.73 -6.32 28.45
CA ALA A 199 10.46 -5.08 28.18
C ALA A 199 9.65 -4.04 27.40
N THR A 200 8.73 -4.47 26.52
CA THR A 200 7.92 -3.56 25.70
C THR A 200 6.51 -3.28 26.25
N GLY A 201 6.05 -4.07 27.23
CA GLY A 201 4.69 -4.00 27.79
C GLY A 201 3.61 -4.52 26.84
N LEU A 202 3.97 -5.17 25.73
CA LEU A 202 3.05 -5.73 24.75
C LEU A 202 2.75 -7.20 25.07
N LYS A 203 1.57 -7.70 24.70
CA LYS A 203 1.27 -9.13 24.84
C LYS A 203 2.07 -9.94 23.83
N ALA A 204 2.50 -11.15 24.22
CA ALA A 204 3.26 -12.03 23.32
C ALA A 204 2.51 -12.34 22.00
N LEU A 205 1.17 -12.41 22.03
CA LEU A 205 0.34 -12.61 20.84
C LEU A 205 0.42 -11.40 19.89
N ASP A 206 0.34 -10.18 20.42
CA ASP A 206 0.44 -8.94 19.64
C ASP A 206 1.84 -8.81 19.00
N ILE A 207 2.89 -9.19 19.73
CA ILE A 207 4.27 -9.21 19.22
C ILE A 207 4.37 -10.19 18.04
N ARG A 208 3.80 -11.39 18.16
CA ARG A 208 3.80 -12.39 17.09
C ARG A 208 3.04 -11.89 15.86
N GLU A 209 1.92 -11.20 16.04
CA GLU A 209 1.15 -10.60 14.94
C GLU A 209 1.93 -9.49 14.23
N VAL A 210 2.57 -8.59 14.98
CA VAL A 210 3.42 -7.53 14.43
C VAL A 210 4.58 -8.12 13.64
N LEU A 211 5.29 -9.12 14.19
CA LEU A 211 6.40 -9.79 13.50
C LEU A 211 5.94 -10.54 12.25
N PHE A 212 4.77 -11.18 12.28
CA PHE A 212 4.19 -11.86 11.13
C PHE A 212 3.86 -10.87 10.00
N ARG A 213 3.18 -9.76 10.31
CA ARG A 213 2.85 -8.72 9.32
C ARG A 213 4.07 -7.94 8.83
N ALA A 214 5.14 -7.89 9.62
CA ALA A 214 6.39 -7.25 9.24
C ALA A 214 7.22 -8.03 8.21
N GLN A 215 6.84 -9.27 7.86
CA GLN A 215 7.52 -10.07 6.83
C GLN A 215 7.44 -9.38 5.47
N GLU A 216 8.55 -9.39 4.73
CA GLU A 216 8.61 -8.84 3.38
C GLU A 216 8.29 -9.94 2.36
N PRO A 217 7.48 -9.63 1.32
CA PRO A 217 7.17 -10.62 0.29
C PRO A 217 8.43 -10.97 -0.51
N LEU A 218 8.52 -12.24 -0.91
CA LEU A 218 9.58 -12.75 -1.77
C LEU A 218 9.22 -12.54 -3.25
N SER A 219 10.22 -12.35 -4.09
CA SER A 219 10.03 -12.31 -5.54
C SER A 219 9.75 -13.71 -6.09
N LEU A 220 8.70 -13.85 -6.90
CA LEU A 220 8.39 -15.10 -7.60
C LEU A 220 9.41 -15.42 -8.71
N ASP A 221 10.11 -14.41 -9.22
CA ASP A 221 11.18 -14.55 -10.20
C ASP A 221 12.54 -14.86 -9.56
N ALA A 222 12.62 -14.93 -8.22
CA ALA A 222 13.86 -15.31 -7.56
C ALA A 222 14.23 -16.76 -7.91
N GLN A 223 15.49 -16.96 -8.29
CA GLN A 223 16.04 -18.30 -8.54
C GLN A 223 16.21 -19.06 -7.22
N GLN A 224 15.87 -20.34 -7.24
CA GLN A 224 15.93 -21.18 -6.05
C GLN A 224 17.36 -21.72 -5.83
N GLY A 225 18.17 -20.99 -5.07
CA GLY A 225 19.53 -21.42 -4.70
C GLY A 225 20.60 -21.11 -5.76
N ALA A 226 21.87 -21.21 -5.36
CA ALA A 226 23.00 -20.86 -6.23
C ALA A 226 23.23 -21.96 -7.28
N GLY A 227 22.85 -21.68 -8.53
CA GLY A 227 23.08 -22.57 -9.68
C GLY A 227 21.83 -23.27 -10.25
N SER A 228 20.65 -23.01 -9.68
CA SER A 228 19.38 -23.46 -10.26
C SER A 228 18.85 -22.44 -11.26
N GLU A 229 18.43 -22.89 -12.44
CA GLU A 229 17.67 -22.05 -13.38
C GLU A 229 16.19 -21.91 -12.98
N LEU A 230 15.71 -22.78 -12.07
CA LEU A 230 14.32 -22.83 -11.65
C LEU A 230 13.94 -21.59 -10.84
N ARG A 231 12.85 -20.95 -11.26
CA ARG A 231 12.25 -19.81 -10.54
C ARG A 231 11.29 -20.32 -9.48
N LEU A 232 11.09 -19.53 -8.42
CA LEU A 232 10.13 -19.86 -7.37
C LEU A 232 8.73 -20.10 -7.94
N VAL A 233 8.30 -19.30 -8.94
CA VAL A 233 6.99 -19.45 -9.59
C VAL A 233 6.74 -20.84 -10.19
N GLU A 234 7.78 -21.50 -10.68
CA GLU A 234 7.70 -22.81 -11.35
C GLU A 234 7.50 -23.96 -10.35
N THR A 235 7.85 -23.74 -9.08
CA THR A 235 7.69 -24.73 -8.01
C THR A 235 6.33 -24.67 -7.31
N LEU A 236 5.54 -23.62 -7.56
CA LEU A 236 4.27 -23.43 -6.88
C LEU A 236 3.19 -24.30 -7.50
N ALA A 237 2.58 -25.15 -6.67
CA ALA A 237 1.43 -25.93 -7.07
C ALA A 237 0.24 -25.03 -7.42
N CYS A 238 -0.36 -25.27 -8.58
CA CYS A 238 -1.60 -24.59 -8.97
C CYS A 238 -2.79 -25.17 -8.19
N ARG A 239 -3.67 -24.30 -7.68
CA ARG A 239 -4.93 -24.71 -7.01
C ARG A 239 -6.05 -25.10 -7.98
N ARG A 240 -5.74 -25.35 -9.25
CA ARG A 240 -6.77 -25.77 -10.21
C ARG A 240 -7.14 -27.21 -9.91
N THR A 241 -8.43 -27.52 -10.01
CA THR A 241 -8.92 -28.90 -9.92
C THR A 241 -8.23 -29.74 -10.98
N ASP A 242 -7.83 -30.96 -10.62
CA ASP A 242 -7.21 -31.89 -11.56
C ASP A 242 -8.14 -32.07 -12.77
N PRO A 243 -7.62 -32.07 -14.01
CA PRO A 243 -8.42 -32.42 -15.19
C PRO A 243 -9.20 -33.72 -15.02
N HIS A 244 -8.65 -34.71 -14.31
CA HIS A 244 -9.34 -35.96 -13.97
C HIS A 244 -10.61 -35.69 -13.17
N ASP A 245 -10.51 -34.94 -12.07
CA ASP A 245 -11.65 -34.59 -11.21
C ASP A 245 -12.71 -33.78 -11.97
N GLN A 246 -12.29 -32.91 -12.89
CA GLN A 246 -13.21 -32.15 -13.74
C GLN A 246 -14.02 -33.06 -14.67
N VAL A 247 -13.35 -34.04 -15.31
CA VAL A 247 -14.01 -35.02 -16.18
C VAL A 247 -14.95 -35.90 -15.35
N THR A 248 -14.49 -36.42 -14.21
CA THR A 248 -15.32 -37.23 -13.29
C THR A 248 -16.57 -36.46 -12.86
N THR A 249 -16.43 -35.18 -12.48
CA THR A 249 -17.57 -34.33 -12.10
C THR A 249 -18.53 -34.13 -13.28
N THR A 250 -18.01 -33.96 -14.50
CA THR A 250 -18.84 -33.77 -15.70
C THR A 250 -19.58 -35.04 -16.08
N LEU A 251 -18.92 -36.19 -16.04
CA LEU A 251 -19.55 -37.49 -16.28
C LEU A 251 -20.61 -37.81 -15.23
N MET A 252 -20.31 -37.55 -13.95
CA MET A 252 -21.27 -37.67 -12.85
C MET A 252 -22.52 -36.83 -13.10
N GLN A 253 -22.37 -35.58 -13.58
CA GLN A 253 -23.52 -34.73 -13.93
C GLN A 253 -24.35 -35.31 -15.08
N GLN A 254 -23.70 -35.77 -16.15
CA GLN A 254 -24.39 -36.39 -17.30
C GLN A 254 -25.14 -37.66 -16.89
N ASP A 255 -24.53 -38.48 -16.05
CA ASP A 255 -25.13 -39.72 -15.59
C ASP A 255 -26.32 -39.43 -14.63
N ILE A 256 -26.23 -38.40 -13.77
CA ILE A 256 -27.37 -37.92 -12.97
C ILE A 256 -28.51 -37.44 -13.87
N GLU A 257 -28.22 -36.72 -14.96
CA GLU A 257 -29.23 -36.28 -15.92
C GLU A 257 -29.93 -37.47 -16.60
N ARG A 258 -29.16 -38.48 -17.04
CA ARG A 258 -29.72 -39.73 -17.61
C ARG A 258 -30.62 -40.46 -16.62
N LEU A 259 -30.20 -40.61 -15.36
CA LEU A 259 -31.04 -41.19 -14.31
C LEU A 259 -32.35 -40.44 -14.14
N LEU A 260 -32.30 -39.10 -14.15
CA LEU A 260 -33.51 -38.29 -14.00
C LEU A 260 -34.44 -38.42 -15.22
N ASP A 261 -33.92 -38.69 -16.41
CA ASP A 261 -34.72 -38.90 -17.62
C ASP A 261 -35.40 -40.28 -17.65
N ASP A 262 -34.82 -41.28 -16.99
CA ASP A 262 -35.45 -42.60 -16.80
C ASP A 262 -36.59 -42.58 -15.76
N LEU A 263 -36.63 -41.56 -14.90
CA LEU A 263 -37.71 -41.38 -13.93
C LEU A 263 -38.97 -40.78 -14.59
N PRO A 264 -40.18 -41.07 -14.03
CA PRO A 264 -41.40 -40.39 -14.45
C PRO A 264 -41.24 -38.86 -14.37
N ALA A 265 -41.72 -38.14 -15.38
CA ALA A 265 -41.50 -36.69 -15.54
C ALA A 265 -41.85 -35.86 -14.28
N ALA A 266 -42.91 -36.23 -13.55
CA ALA A 266 -43.29 -35.56 -12.30
C ALA A 266 -42.30 -35.80 -11.15
N GLU A 267 -41.70 -37.00 -11.08
CA GLU A 267 -40.68 -37.36 -10.08
C GLU A 267 -39.35 -36.69 -10.39
N ALA A 268 -38.92 -36.71 -11.65
CA ALA A 268 -37.70 -36.05 -12.11
C ALA A 268 -37.75 -34.53 -11.88
N THR A 269 -38.89 -33.89 -12.19
CA THR A 269 -39.10 -32.46 -11.99
C THR A 269 -39.08 -32.08 -10.50
N LEU A 270 -39.67 -32.92 -9.64
CA LEU A 270 -39.60 -32.73 -8.19
C LEU A 270 -38.15 -32.73 -7.69
N LEU A 271 -37.34 -33.69 -8.13
CA LEU A 271 -35.94 -33.81 -7.71
C LEU A 271 -35.05 -32.67 -8.23
N ARG A 272 -35.23 -32.26 -9.49
CA ARG A 272 -34.53 -31.11 -10.08
C ARG A 272 -34.75 -29.85 -9.25
N PHE A 273 -35.99 -29.58 -8.82
CA PHE A 273 -36.31 -28.44 -7.94
C PHE A 273 -35.85 -28.63 -6.49
N ARG A 274 -35.94 -29.85 -5.94
CA ARG A 274 -35.57 -30.15 -4.56
C ARG A 274 -34.07 -29.96 -4.32
N TYR A 275 -33.25 -30.40 -5.26
CA TYR A 275 -31.78 -30.38 -5.17
C TYR A 275 -31.14 -29.25 -5.96
N GLY A 276 -31.90 -28.49 -6.76
CA GLY A 276 -31.40 -27.33 -7.46
C GLY A 276 -30.56 -27.64 -8.70
N LEU A 277 -30.79 -28.79 -9.34
CA LEU A 277 -29.93 -29.32 -10.41
C LEU A 277 -29.98 -28.51 -11.72
N THR A 278 -31.02 -27.71 -11.93
CA THR A 278 -31.24 -26.96 -13.19
C THR A 278 -30.92 -25.46 -13.13
N ALA A 279 -30.36 -24.94 -12.01
CA ALA A 279 -29.86 -23.56 -11.78
C ALA A 279 -30.53 -22.77 -10.64
N GLU A 280 -31.43 -23.36 -9.85
CA GLU A 280 -31.98 -22.71 -8.65
C GLU A 280 -31.36 -23.25 -7.36
N ALA A 281 -31.38 -22.45 -6.30
CA ALA A 281 -31.07 -22.94 -4.96
C ALA A 281 -32.01 -24.10 -4.57
N PRO A 282 -31.55 -25.08 -3.78
CA PRO A 282 -32.37 -26.23 -3.37
C PRO A 282 -33.64 -25.76 -2.64
N LEU A 283 -34.80 -26.17 -3.13
CA LEU A 283 -36.09 -25.79 -2.55
C LEU A 283 -36.50 -26.75 -1.43
N SER A 284 -37.21 -26.24 -0.42
CA SER A 284 -37.86 -27.09 0.58
C SER A 284 -39.03 -27.86 -0.06
N LEU A 285 -39.34 -29.06 0.43
CA LEU A 285 -40.51 -29.86 -0.01
C LEU A 285 -41.81 -29.04 -0.13
N SER A 286 -42.05 -28.11 0.80
CA SER A 286 -43.26 -27.27 0.81
C SER A 286 -43.23 -26.18 -0.27
N ALA A 287 -42.04 -25.70 -0.64
CA ALA A 287 -41.86 -24.75 -1.74
C ALA A 287 -41.93 -25.47 -3.09
N THR A 288 -41.33 -26.66 -3.20
CA THR A 288 -41.41 -27.51 -4.40
C THR A 288 -42.86 -27.92 -4.69
N ALA A 289 -43.61 -28.36 -3.68
CA ALA A 289 -45.02 -28.71 -3.82
C ALA A 289 -45.87 -27.53 -4.34
N ARG A 290 -45.65 -26.33 -3.78
CA ARG A 290 -46.31 -25.09 -4.25
C ARG A 290 -45.97 -24.79 -5.71
N ARG A 291 -44.70 -24.93 -6.10
CA ARG A 291 -44.23 -24.66 -7.46
C ARG A 291 -44.78 -25.64 -8.50
N MET A 292 -44.98 -26.89 -8.10
CA MET A 292 -45.58 -27.94 -8.93
C MET A 292 -47.12 -27.94 -8.90
N GLY A 293 -47.77 -27.09 -8.09
CA GLY A 293 -49.24 -27.06 -7.96
C GLY A 293 -49.83 -28.28 -7.25
N ILE A 294 -49.06 -28.96 -6.41
CA ILE A 294 -49.46 -30.20 -5.72
C ILE A 294 -49.43 -30.03 -4.18
N THR A 295 -50.05 -30.95 -3.46
CA THR A 295 -50.04 -30.92 -1.98
C THR A 295 -48.69 -31.39 -1.43
N ARG A 296 -48.34 -30.95 -0.21
CA ARG A 296 -47.09 -31.37 0.43
C ARG A 296 -46.97 -32.89 0.61
N ASP A 297 -48.07 -33.58 0.91
CA ASP A 297 -48.06 -35.03 1.09
C ASP A 297 -47.89 -35.78 -0.23
N THR A 298 -48.47 -35.27 -1.32
CA THR A 298 -48.22 -35.83 -2.66
C THR A 298 -46.78 -35.65 -3.11
N ALA A 299 -46.18 -34.47 -2.86
CA ALA A 299 -44.75 -34.22 -3.11
C ALA A 299 -43.86 -35.17 -2.29
N ARG A 300 -44.18 -35.41 -1.02
CA ARG A 300 -43.47 -36.39 -0.18
C ARG A 300 -43.62 -37.82 -0.69
N GLY A 301 -44.80 -38.19 -1.20
CA GLY A 301 -45.03 -39.48 -1.83
C GLY A 301 -44.21 -39.67 -3.11
N LEU A 302 -44.14 -38.64 -3.96
CA LEU A 302 -43.29 -38.61 -5.15
C LEU A 302 -41.80 -38.71 -4.80
N GLU A 303 -41.31 -37.96 -3.80
CA GLU A 303 -39.91 -38.01 -3.35
C GLU A 303 -39.52 -39.42 -2.87
N ARG A 304 -40.40 -40.09 -2.11
CA ARG A 304 -40.15 -41.47 -1.66
C ARG A 304 -40.08 -42.47 -2.81
N ARG A 305 -40.99 -42.36 -3.79
CA ARG A 305 -40.98 -43.22 -4.98
C ARG A 305 -39.76 -42.98 -5.85
N ALA A 306 -39.45 -41.71 -6.10
CA ALA A 306 -38.28 -41.29 -6.87
C ALA A 306 -36.98 -41.81 -6.22
N ASN A 307 -36.82 -41.64 -4.91
CA ASN A 307 -35.65 -42.16 -4.19
C ASN A 307 -35.58 -43.69 -4.18
N ALA A 308 -36.71 -44.39 -4.13
CA ALA A 308 -36.74 -45.85 -4.22
C ALA A 308 -36.33 -46.32 -5.63
N ALA A 309 -36.83 -45.66 -6.68
CA ALA A 309 -36.47 -45.93 -8.06
C ALA A 309 -34.98 -45.66 -8.32
N ILE A 310 -34.47 -44.50 -7.86
CA ILE A 310 -33.04 -44.16 -7.96
C ILE A 310 -32.19 -45.22 -7.27
N ARG A 311 -32.54 -45.70 -6.07
CA ARG A 311 -31.78 -46.76 -5.39
C ARG A 311 -31.73 -48.08 -6.16
N GLN A 312 -32.72 -48.38 -6.98
CA GLN A 312 -32.71 -49.57 -7.83
C GLN A 312 -31.86 -49.34 -9.09
N LEU A 313 -31.89 -48.13 -9.65
CA LEU A 313 -31.14 -47.74 -10.84
C LEU A 313 -29.68 -47.39 -10.55
N SER A 314 -29.34 -47.04 -9.30
CA SER A 314 -28.03 -46.50 -8.90
C SER A 314 -26.91 -47.54 -8.74
N GLN A 315 -27.12 -48.81 -9.09
CA GLN A 315 -26.07 -49.83 -8.96
C GLN A 315 -24.82 -49.53 -9.81
N GLY A 316 -24.94 -48.71 -10.87
CA GLY A 316 -23.82 -48.22 -11.68
C GLY A 316 -23.15 -46.93 -11.19
N PHE A 317 -23.61 -46.31 -10.10
CA PHE A 317 -23.11 -45.01 -9.61
C PHE A 317 -22.20 -45.13 -8.38
N VAL A 318 -21.99 -46.34 -7.87
CA VAL A 318 -21.13 -46.61 -6.71
C VAL A 318 -19.69 -46.16 -6.99
N ASP A 319 -19.27 -46.24 -8.26
CA ASP A 319 -17.93 -45.85 -8.72
C ASP A 319 -17.60 -44.37 -8.45
N TYR A 320 -18.59 -43.48 -8.40
CA TYR A 320 -18.39 -42.05 -8.07
C TYR A 320 -18.29 -41.77 -6.56
N LEU A 321 -18.66 -42.72 -5.70
CA LEU A 321 -18.61 -42.59 -4.24
C LEU A 321 -17.35 -43.22 -3.63
N GLU A 322 -16.69 -44.10 -4.37
CA GLU A 322 -15.46 -44.80 -3.96
C GLU A 322 -14.17 -44.17 -4.53
N ALA A 323 -14.30 -43.17 -5.42
CA ALA A 323 -13.20 -42.39 -5.99
C ALA A 323 -12.91 -41.11 -5.18
#